data_AF-A0A932LJ26-F1
#
_entry.id   AF-A0A932LJ26-F1
#
_cell.length_a   1.000
_cell.length_b   1.000
_cell.length_c   1.000
_cell.angle_alpha   90.00
_cell.angle_beta   90.00
_cell.angle_gamma   90.00
#
_symmetry.space_group_name_H-M   'P 1'
#
loop_
_entity.id
_entity.type
_entity.pdbx_description
1 polymer ?
#
loop_
_entity_poly.entity_id
_entity_poly.type
_entity_poly.pdbx_seq_one_letter_code
_entity_poly.pdbx_strand_id
1 'polypeptide(L)' 'RLPTPSVSMEILQQDIAIARSFKPMTPDEQQELLAKVKPVATDGRHERFKSTQAFDSDHHRKQHGFA' A
#
# COMPACT_ATOMS: atom_id res chain seq x y z
N ARG A 1 1.67 -17.03 -12.84
CA ARG A 1 3.03 -16.74 -12.34
C ARG A 1 3.00 -15.32 -11.80
N LEU A 2 2.93 -15.14 -10.48
CA LEU A 2 3.05 -13.80 -9.89
C LEU A 2 4.47 -13.29 -10.19
N PRO A 3 4.66 -11.99 -10.49
CA PRO A 3 6.00 -11.42 -10.62
C PRO A 3 6.74 -11.64 -9.30
N THR A 4 7.95 -12.20 -9.39
CA THR A 4 8.88 -12.29 -8.26
C THR A 4 9.10 -10.89 -7.69
N PRO A 5 9.26 -10.74 -6.36
CA PRO A 5 9.68 -9.46 -5.80
C PRO A 5 10.95 -9.02 -6.52
N SER A 6 11.03 -7.74 -6.88
CA SER A 6 12.07 -7.18 -7.73
C SER A 6 13.37 -6.99 -6.94
N VAL A 7 13.93 -8.09 -6.44
CA VAL A 7 15.18 -8.12 -5.70
C VAL A 7 16.34 -8.31 -6.67
N SER A 8 16.66 -7.26 -7.45
CA SER A 8 17.93 -7.20 -8.19
C SER A 8 18.88 -6.21 -7.51
N MET A 9 20.18 -6.42 -7.71
CA MET A 9 21.20 -5.48 -7.20
C MET A 9 21.07 -4.09 -7.84
N GLU A 10 20.58 -4.02 -9.08
CA GLU A 10 20.30 -2.77 -9.79
C GLU A 10 19.23 -1.95 -9.07
N ILE A 11 18.09 -2.56 -8.73
CA ILE A 11 16.99 -1.90 -8.02
C ILE A 11 17.44 -1.45 -6.63
N LEU A 12 18.20 -2.29 -5.92
CA LEU A 12 18.77 -1.91 -4.62
C LEU A 12 19.68 -0.68 -4.74
N GLN A 13 20.54 -0.61 -5.75
CA GLN A 13 21.41 0.55 -5.98
C GLN A 13 20.62 1.80 -6.31
N GLN A 14 19.57 1.67 -7.12
CA GLN A 14 18.66 2.76 -7.45
C GLN A 14 17.94 3.29 -6.19
N ASP A 15 17.39 2.41 -5.35
CA ASP A 15 16.69 2.80 -4.12
C ASP A 15 17.63 3.52 -3.15
N ILE A 16 18.88 3.04 -3.01
CA ILE A 16 19.91 3.71 -2.20
C ILE A 16 20.23 5.10 -2.76
N ALA A 17 20.32 5.25 -4.09
CA ALA A 17 20.57 6.54 -4.72
C ALA A 17 19.42 7.52 -4.43
N ILE A 18 18.16 7.10 -4.61
CA ILE A 18 16.97 7.91 -4.31
C ILE A 18 16.96 8.34 -2.85
N ALA A 19 17.26 7.43 -1.92
CA ALA A 19 17.27 7.74 -0.49
C ALA A 19 18.37 8.77 -0.13
N ARG A 20 19.56 8.67 -0.74
CA ARG A 20 20.68 9.59 -0.50
C ARG A 20 20.48 10.98 -1.10
N SER A 21 19.82 11.06 -2.25
CA SER A 21 19.55 12.32 -2.97
C SER A 21 18.09 12.77 -2.87
N PHE A 22 17.40 12.36 -1.80
CA PHE A 22 15.97 12.60 -1.64
C PHE A 22 15.65 14.10 -1.76
N LYS A 23 14.80 14.42 -2.74
CA LYS A 23 14.24 15.74 -2.93
C LYS A 23 12.74 15.66 -2.62
N PRO A 24 12.26 16.35 -1.58
CA PRO A 24 10.83 16.39 -1.29
C PRO A 24 10.05 16.95 -2.48
N MET A 25 8.89 16.37 -2.75
CA MET A 25 7.90 16.99 -3.64
C MET A 25 7.43 18.31 -3.03
N THR A 26 7.25 19.30 -3.89
CA THR A 26 6.54 20.54 -3.55
C THR A 26 5.08 20.22 -3.14
N PRO A 27 4.41 21.13 -2.42
CA PRO A 27 2.99 20.94 -2.07
C PRO A 27 2.10 20.67 -3.28
N ASP A 28 2.33 21.34 -4.41
CA ASP A 28 1.54 21.19 -5.64
C ASP A 28 1.75 19.80 -6.27
N GLU A 29 3.00 19.34 -6.34
CA GLU A 29 3.33 17.99 -6.84
C GLU A 29 2.70 16.89 -5.97
N GLN A 30 2.69 17.08 -4.65
CA GLN A 30 2.01 16.15 -3.73
C GLN A 30 0.50 16.14 -3.96
N GLN A 31 -0.12 17.32 -4.11
CA GLN A 31 -1.56 17.41 -4.36
C GLN A 31 -1.96 16.77 -5.70
N GLU A 32 -1.15 16.96 -6.75
CA GLU A 32 -1.39 16.34 -8.04
C GLU A 32 -1.31 14.80 -7.95
N LEU A 33 -0.31 14.27 -7.22
CA LEU A 33 -0.18 12.84 -6.97
C LEU A 33 -1.39 12.29 -6.22
N LEU A 34 -1.83 12.95 -5.14
CA LEU A 34 -2.99 12.54 -4.35
C LEU A 34 -4.28 12.57 -5.20
N ALA A 35 -4.44 13.58 -6.06
CA ALA A 35 -5.59 13.69 -6.94
C ALA A 35 -5.67 12.49 -7.92
N LYS A 36 -4.52 12.06 -8.47
CA LYS A 36 -4.44 10.90 -9.39
C LYS A 36 -4.92 9.60 -8.75
N VAL A 37 -4.57 9.37 -7.48
CA VAL A 37 -4.88 8.10 -6.79
C VAL A 37 -6.20 8.12 -6.03
N LYS A 38 -6.82 9.29 -5.85
CA LYS A 38 -8.08 9.46 -5.11
C LYS A 38 -9.18 8.44 -5.47
N PRO A 39 -9.43 8.07 -6.74
CA PRO A 39 -10.51 7.13 -7.08
C PRO A 39 -10.33 5.72 -6.52
N VAL A 40 -9.10 5.32 -6.19
CA VAL A 40 -8.75 3.97 -5.70
C VAL A 40 -8.28 3.95 -4.24
N ALA A 41 -7.91 5.09 -3.69
CA ALA A 41 -7.36 5.23 -2.33
C ALA A 41 -8.42 5.59 -1.26
N THR A 42 -9.70 5.24 -1.47
CA THR A 42 -10.82 5.72 -0.62
C THR A 42 -11.50 4.62 0.17
N ASP A 43 -12.12 3.65 -0.50
CA ASP A 43 -13.03 2.69 0.13
C ASP A 43 -12.34 1.41 0.65
N GLY A 44 -11.01 1.34 0.56
CA GLY A 44 -10.25 0.18 1.03
C GLY A 44 -10.52 -1.11 0.24
N ARG A 45 -11.09 -1.03 -0.97
CA ARG A 45 -11.42 -2.20 -1.82
C ARG A 45 -10.21 -3.11 -2.12
N HIS A 46 -9.00 -2.55 -2.09
CA HIS A 46 -7.76 -3.27 -2.33
C HIS A 46 -7.14 -3.87 -1.05
N GLU A 47 -7.62 -3.50 0.14
CA GLU A 47 -7.09 -3.97 1.43
C GLU A 47 -8.08 -4.89 2.17
N ARG A 48 -8.63 -5.89 1.49
CA ARG A 48 -9.69 -6.78 2.03
C ARG A 48 -9.35 -7.42 3.37
N PHE A 49 -8.07 -7.67 3.64
CA PHE A 49 -7.61 -8.18 4.94
C PHE A 49 -7.96 -7.24 6.10
N LYS A 50 -7.96 -5.93 5.87
CA LYS A 50 -8.28 -4.91 6.87
C LYS A 50 -9.74 -4.45 6.80
N SER A 51 -10.33 -4.47 5.61
CA SER A 51 -11.66 -3.89 5.34
C SER A 51 -12.81 -4.90 5.33
N THR A 52 -12.54 -6.19 5.50
CA THR A 52 -13.56 -7.25 5.49
C THR A 52 -13.29 -8.31 6.55
N GLN A 53 -14.32 -9.07 6.95
CA GLN A 53 -14.16 -10.21 7.86
C GLN A 53 -13.66 -11.50 7.16
N ALA A 54 -13.33 -11.43 5.86
CA ALA A 54 -13.02 -12.62 5.05
C ALA A 54 -11.78 -13.40 5.52
N PHE A 55 -10.93 -12.77 6.34
CA PHE A 55 -9.68 -13.34 6.85
C PHE A 55 -9.67 -13.46 8.38
N ASP A 56 -10.78 -13.14 9.05
CA ASP A 56 -10.87 -13.18 10.50
C ASP A 56 -10.93 -14.62 10.99
N SER A 57 -10.21 -14.92 12.08
CA SER A 57 -10.32 -16.22 12.73
C SER A 57 -11.68 -16.40 13.43
N ASP A 58 -12.11 -17.65 13.60
CA ASP A 58 -13.37 -17.98 14.28
C ASP A 58 -13.45 -17.40 15.69
N HIS A 59 -12.32 -17.32 16.40
CA HIS A 59 -12.26 -16.70 17.72
C HIS A 59 -12.53 -15.19 17.64
N HIS A 60 -11.88 -14.50 16.69
CA HIS A 60 -12.05 -13.05 16.51
C HIS A 60 -13.48 -12.70 16.11
N ARG A 61 -14.09 -13.47 15.20
CA ARG A 61 -15.49 -13.27 14.80
C ARG A 61 -16.44 -13.37 16.00
N LYS A 62 -16.26 -14.38 16.85
CA LYS A 62 -17.04 -14.55 18.10
C LYS A 62 -16.89 -13.38 19.07
N GLN A 63 -15.68 -12.83 19.23
CA GLN A 63 -15.44 -11.68 20.11
C GLN A 63 -16.21 -10.42 19.67
N HIS A 64 -16.44 -10.28 18.37
CA HIS A 64 -17.13 -9.13 17.79
C HIS A 64 -18.58 -9.41 17.42
N GLY A 65 -19.13 -10.56 17.85
CA GLY A 65 -20.53 -10.93 17.60
C GLY A 65 -20.85 -11.21 16.13
N PHE A 66 -19.83 -11.49 15.31
CA PHE A 66 -20.01 -11.92 13.93
C PHE A 66 -20.36 -13.41 13.90
N ALA A 67 -21.39 -13.74 13.13
CA ALA A 67 -21.89 -15.11 12.96
C ALA A 67 -20.91 -15.98 12.18
#